data_AF-A0A7W0H7B0-F1
#
_entry.id   AF-A0A7W0H7B0-F1
#
_cell.length_a   1.000
_cell.length_b   1.000
_cell.length_c   1.000
_cell.angle_alpha   90.00
_cell.angle_beta   90.00
_cell.angle_gamma   90.00
#
_symmetry.space_group_name_H-M   'P 1'
#
loop_
_entity.id
_entity.type
_entity.pdbx_description
1 polymer ?
#
loop_
_entity_poly.entity_id
_entity_poly.type
_entity_poly.pdbx_seq_one_letter_code
_entity_poly.pdbx_strand_id
1 'polypeptide(L)'
;MSGGEAAIRGGGWWARSAVRTRITILASLLVGLTLVAGSVGLLATLEHSLVSNQDALSRARAADLAQQAADGSLPKLLAEVGEDSVAQVVDSDGRVLAASSGLQGQGPISAFVPEGSEPVVRTLHDVPDDTETEDFRVWMLRSPTPDGEVTVVFGASLESVSEAVSTLRRSLLVGIPLLLLVLALATRLMVGRALRPVEDIRSEVAAISAAALDRRVSVPPSADEISRLAATMNDMLDRLEGASTRQKEFIADASHELQSPLTAFRAQLEVALAHPQGVNWPGLAADLLSDSDRMERLVHDLLFLAKEDASQPSRLDEPVDVEVVVLEEVARLTGRTPIVFDTSRVSPAPGQGNRQELSRLVRNVIENAAAHARAQVTIELQASSEAIVLAVSDDGCGVPADQRARIFERFARVEGARARSDGGTGLGLAIARAIAERHGGSIDLEAPPGNRAARQGARFVIRLPIG
;
A
#
# COMPACT_ATOMS: atom_id res chain seq x y z
N MET A 1 7.30 45.82 26.22
CA MET A 1 6.40 44.66 26.00
C MET A 1 6.26 44.43 24.50
N SER A 2 7.17 43.64 23.93
CA SER A 2 7.02 43.06 22.59
C SER A 2 7.82 41.77 22.62
N GLY A 3 7.11 40.67 22.74
CA GLY A 3 7.67 39.33 22.84
C GLY A 3 6.56 38.34 22.58
N GLY A 4 6.81 37.42 21.65
CA GLY A 4 5.96 36.27 21.40
C GLY A 4 5.42 36.23 19.98
N GLU A 5 6.20 35.64 19.08
CA GLU A 5 5.73 34.62 18.12
C GLU A 5 6.91 34.12 17.27
N ALA A 6 7.77 33.33 17.90
CA ALA A 6 8.73 32.48 17.20
C ALA A 6 8.46 31.04 17.62
N ALA A 7 7.38 30.46 17.11
CA ALA A 7 7.00 29.08 17.32
C ALA A 7 6.95 28.32 15.98
N ILE A 8 7.90 27.38 15.84
CA ILE A 8 7.76 26.10 15.14
C ILE A 8 7.68 26.16 13.60
N ARG A 9 8.84 26.42 12.96
CA ARG A 9 9.15 25.87 11.61
C ARG A 9 10.15 24.71 11.75
N GLY A 10 9.70 23.59 12.31
CA GLY A 10 10.52 22.38 12.55
C GLY A 10 10.20 21.15 11.67
N GLY A 11 9.24 21.22 10.74
CA GLY A 11 8.72 20.01 10.06
C GLY A 11 9.38 19.63 8.72
N GLY A 12 10.19 20.50 8.12
CA GLY A 12 10.59 20.36 6.72
C GLY A 12 11.67 19.31 6.42
N TRP A 13 12.53 18.98 7.39
CA TRP A 13 13.61 17.99 7.22
C TRP A 13 13.14 16.57 7.54
N TRP A 14 12.24 16.43 8.52
CA TRP A 14 11.64 15.15 8.87
C TRP A 14 10.86 14.58 7.68
N ALA A 15 9.99 15.38 7.04
CA ALA A 15 9.20 14.97 5.88
C ALA A 15 10.03 14.52 4.65
N ARG A 16 11.27 15.00 4.50
CA ARG A 16 12.17 14.67 3.37
C ARG A 16 13.18 13.56 3.66
N SER A 17 13.28 13.12 4.91
CA SER A 17 14.22 12.05 5.30
C SER A 17 13.69 10.67 4.90
N ALA A 18 14.54 9.85 4.29
CA ALA A 18 14.24 8.46 3.95
C ALA A 18 13.72 7.69 5.18
N VAL A 19 12.74 6.80 4.97
CA VAL A 19 12.10 5.99 6.04
C VAL A 19 13.12 5.34 6.97
N ARG A 20 14.23 4.86 6.41
CA ARG A 20 15.39 4.31 7.13
C ARG A 20 15.95 5.23 8.22
N THR A 21 16.11 6.52 7.92
CA THR A 21 16.66 7.50 8.86
C THR A 21 15.68 7.74 10.01
N ARG A 22 14.38 7.83 9.73
CA ARG A 22 13.35 8.05 10.76
C ARG A 22 13.25 6.88 11.73
N ILE A 23 13.19 5.65 11.21
CA ILE A 23 13.12 4.44 12.06
C ILE A 23 14.36 4.35 12.96
N THR A 24 15.54 4.60 12.39
CA THR A 24 16.79 4.55 13.16
C THR A 24 16.80 5.60 14.28
N ILE A 25 16.40 6.85 13.98
CA ILE A 25 16.34 7.93 14.98
C ILE A 25 15.32 7.62 16.06
N LEU A 26 14.10 7.21 15.70
CA LEU A 26 13.04 6.91 16.67
C LEU A 26 13.41 5.73 17.58
N ALA A 27 13.95 4.64 17.01
CA ALA A 27 14.41 3.49 17.79
C ALA A 27 15.55 3.88 18.74
N SER A 28 16.53 4.65 18.25
CA SER A 28 17.66 5.10 19.07
C SER A 28 17.23 6.06 20.18
N LEU A 29 16.27 6.95 19.90
CA LEU A 29 15.76 7.91 20.88
C LEU A 29 14.94 7.21 21.97
N LEU A 30 14.06 6.27 21.60
CA LEU A 30 13.27 5.50 22.56
C LEU A 30 14.16 4.68 23.50
N VAL A 31 15.13 3.95 22.93
CA VAL A 31 16.07 3.16 23.73
C VAL A 31 16.98 4.07 24.56
N GLY A 32 17.46 5.17 23.98
CA GLY A 32 18.29 6.14 24.69
C GLY A 32 17.59 6.76 25.89
N LEU A 33 16.33 7.19 25.74
CA LEU A 33 15.54 7.73 26.85
C LEU A 33 15.34 6.69 27.96
N THR A 34 15.06 5.44 27.58
CA THR A 34 14.88 4.33 28.53
C THR A 34 16.16 4.03 29.30
N LEU A 35 17.31 3.99 28.60
CA LEU A 35 18.62 3.77 29.22
C LEU A 35 19.01 4.92 30.15
N VAL A 36 18.74 6.17 29.78
CA VAL A 36 19.02 7.33 30.64
C VAL A 36 18.16 7.30 31.90
N ALA A 37 16.85 7.05 31.76
CA ALA A 37 15.96 6.93 32.91
C ALA A 37 16.37 5.78 33.85
N GLY A 38 16.69 4.61 33.29
CA GLY A 38 17.19 3.47 34.04
C GLY A 38 18.53 3.75 34.73
N SER A 39 19.43 4.50 34.07
CA SER A 39 20.73 4.88 34.63
C SER A 39 20.61 5.84 35.80
N VAL A 40 19.74 6.84 35.69
CA VAL A 40 19.44 7.77 36.79
C VAL A 40 18.85 7.00 37.98
N GLY A 41 17.89 6.11 37.73
CA GLY A 41 17.30 5.26 38.77
C GLY A 41 18.33 4.35 39.44
N LEU A 42 19.21 3.71 38.67
CA LEU A 42 20.27 2.84 39.19
C LEU A 42 21.26 3.63 40.06
N LEU A 43 21.73 4.79 39.60
CA LEU A 43 22.66 5.63 40.37
C LEU A 43 22.03 6.10 41.68
N ALA A 44 20.77 6.57 41.65
CA ALA A 44 20.06 7.00 42.86
C ALA A 44 19.83 5.85 43.84
N THR A 45 19.52 4.65 43.34
CA THR A 45 19.30 3.46 44.18
C THR A 45 20.62 3.00 44.82
N LEU A 46 21.71 3.01 44.05
CA LEU A 46 23.04 2.66 44.55
C LEU A 46 23.51 3.64 45.63
N GLU A 47 23.42 4.94 45.36
CA GLU A 47 23.78 5.99 46.33
C GLU A 47 22.97 5.86 47.61
N HIS A 48 21.64 5.73 47.50
CA HIS A 48 20.76 5.55 48.65
C HIS A 48 21.10 4.28 49.45
N SER A 49 21.39 3.17 48.77
CA SER A 49 21.77 1.91 49.42
C SER A 49 23.12 2.01 50.14
N LEU A 50 24.11 2.66 49.53
CA LEU A 50 25.44 2.82 50.12
C LEU A 50 25.40 3.75 51.33
N VAL A 51 24.71 4.90 51.23
CA VAL A 51 24.51 5.81 52.37
C VAL A 51 23.73 5.13 53.49
N SER A 52 22.68 4.37 53.18
CA SER A 52 21.88 3.66 54.18
C SER A 52 22.68 2.55 54.89
N ASN A 53 23.55 1.84 54.16
CA ASN A 53 24.45 0.84 54.74
C ASN A 53 25.48 1.51 55.66
N GLN A 54 26.07 2.63 55.22
CA GLN A 54 27.00 3.41 56.04
C GLN A 54 26.31 3.92 57.31
N ASP A 55 25.06 4.40 57.20
CA ASP A 55 24.27 4.82 58.35
C ASP A 55 24.00 3.70 59.35
N ALA A 56 23.66 2.50 58.87
CA ALA A 56 23.43 1.36 59.74
C ALA A 56 24.71 0.95 60.49
N LEU A 57 25.86 0.97 59.82
CA LEU A 57 27.18 0.68 60.41
C LEU A 57 27.59 1.76 61.43
N SER A 58 27.49 3.03 61.06
CA SER A 58 27.81 4.16 61.93
C SER A 58 26.93 4.19 63.18
N ARG A 59 25.63 3.92 63.03
CA ARG A 59 24.71 3.80 64.17
C ARG A 59 25.08 2.67 65.11
N ALA A 60 25.43 1.50 64.59
CA ALA A 60 25.84 0.36 65.41
C ALA A 60 27.14 0.65 66.18
N ARG A 61 28.12 1.29 65.54
CA ARG A 61 29.38 1.72 66.17
C ARG A 61 29.17 2.80 67.23
N ALA A 62 28.35 3.81 66.94
CA ALA A 62 28.01 4.84 67.91
C ALA A 62 27.29 4.27 69.14
N ALA A 63 26.39 3.30 68.96
CA ALA A 63 25.69 2.62 70.04
C ALA A 63 26.64 1.75 70.89
N ASP A 64 27.58 1.03 70.27
CA ASP A 64 28.61 0.23 70.97
C ASP A 64 29.51 1.13 71.84
N LEU A 65 29.99 2.25 71.28
CA LEU A 65 30.76 3.26 72.03
C LEU A 65 29.94 3.88 73.17
N ALA A 66 28.65 4.15 72.96
CA ALA A 66 27.76 4.65 73.99
C ALA A 66 27.52 3.64 75.12
N GLN A 67 27.47 2.35 74.80
CA GLN A 67 27.35 1.29 75.78
C GLN A 67 28.64 1.12 76.59
N GLN A 68 29.80 1.11 75.93
CA GLN A 68 31.11 1.08 76.61
C GLN A 68 31.30 2.28 77.55
N ALA A 69 30.76 3.45 77.17
CA ALA A 69 30.70 4.64 78.01
C ALA A 69 29.86 4.44 79.26
N ALA A 70 28.64 3.89 79.10
CA ALA A 70 27.74 3.62 80.20
C ALA A 70 28.32 2.59 81.19
N ASP A 71 29.07 1.62 80.68
CA ASP A 71 29.73 0.58 81.48
C ASP A 71 31.02 1.07 82.16
N GLY A 72 31.44 2.32 81.93
CA GLY A 72 32.66 2.91 82.52
C GLY A 72 33.96 2.30 81.99
N SER A 73 33.92 1.65 80.84
CA SER A 73 35.04 0.89 80.24
C SER A 73 35.72 1.58 79.06
N LEU A 74 35.40 2.86 78.82
CA LEU A 74 35.94 3.66 77.73
C LEU A 74 37.48 3.76 77.75
N PRO A 75 38.18 3.28 76.71
CA PRO A 75 39.60 3.58 76.55
C PRO A 75 39.82 5.03 76.13
N LYS A 76 40.91 5.66 76.59
CA LYS A 76 41.27 7.03 76.17
C LYS A 76 41.56 7.17 74.68
N LEU A 77 41.95 6.06 74.03
CA LEU A 77 42.22 5.99 72.59
C LEU A 77 41.27 4.97 71.95
N LEU A 78 40.47 5.44 70.99
CA LEU A 78 39.56 4.61 70.20
C LEU A 78 40.31 4.10 68.95
N ALA A 79 41.08 3.02 69.09
CA ALA A 79 41.97 2.53 68.02
C ALA A 79 41.25 1.76 66.89
N GLU A 80 40.02 1.28 67.11
CA GLU A 80 39.28 0.41 66.16
C GLU A 80 38.13 1.12 65.43
N VAL A 81 38.31 2.38 65.04
CA VAL A 81 37.24 3.19 64.44
C VAL A 81 37.17 3.02 62.91
N GLY A 82 38.26 2.57 62.26
CA GLY A 82 38.39 2.47 60.80
C GLY A 82 39.25 3.61 60.23
N GLU A 83 39.83 3.43 59.04
CA GLU A 83 40.68 4.45 58.40
C GLU A 83 39.86 5.69 57.98
N ASP A 84 38.66 5.49 57.41
CA ASP A 84 37.80 6.58 56.91
C ASP A 84 36.71 6.98 57.91
N SER A 85 37.02 6.85 59.21
CA SER A 85 36.06 7.05 60.28
C SER A 85 36.70 7.68 61.49
N VAL A 86 35.97 8.61 62.09
CA VAL A 86 36.41 9.38 63.24
C VAL A 86 35.41 9.23 64.37
N ALA A 87 35.91 9.04 65.59
CA ALA A 87 35.06 8.97 66.77
C ALA A 87 35.62 9.83 67.91
N GLN A 88 34.72 10.40 68.70
CA GLN A 88 35.05 11.21 69.86
C GLN A 88 33.93 11.11 70.91
N VAL A 89 34.31 11.02 72.17
CA VAL A 89 33.38 11.05 73.32
C VAL A 89 33.67 12.30 74.15
N VAL A 90 32.66 13.13 74.34
CA VAL A 90 32.78 14.44 74.99
C VAL A 90 31.83 14.53 76.18
N ASP A 91 32.32 15.00 77.32
CA ASP A 91 31.53 15.26 78.52
C ASP A 91 30.65 16.54 78.36
N SER A 92 29.66 16.70 79.23
CA SER A 92 28.80 17.87 79.42
C SER A 92 29.56 19.21 79.52
N ASP A 93 30.77 19.21 80.09
CA ASP A 93 31.66 20.38 80.17
C ASP A 93 32.47 20.65 78.87
N GLY A 94 32.22 19.90 77.79
CA GLY A 94 32.94 20.03 76.52
C GLY A 94 34.35 19.43 76.54
N ARG A 95 34.68 18.60 77.54
CA ARG A 95 35.97 17.92 77.66
C ARG A 95 35.96 16.60 76.91
N VAL A 96 36.97 16.38 76.07
CA VAL A 96 37.15 15.14 75.31
C VAL A 96 37.66 14.03 76.24
N LEU A 97 36.87 12.98 76.44
CA LEU A 97 37.19 11.83 77.29
C LEU A 97 37.92 10.73 76.52
N ALA A 98 37.50 10.49 75.27
CA ALA A 98 38.10 9.53 74.37
C ALA A 98 38.05 10.06 72.94
N ALA A 99 39.09 9.77 72.15
CA ALA A 99 39.15 10.14 70.75
C ALA A 99 39.84 9.05 69.92
N SER A 100 39.43 8.96 68.66
CA SER A 100 40.15 8.23 67.61
C SER A 100 41.52 8.87 67.33
N SER A 101 42.42 8.10 66.71
CA SER A 101 43.80 8.53 66.40
C SER A 101 43.87 9.82 65.59
N GLY A 102 42.99 10.03 64.61
CA GLY A 102 42.93 11.23 63.78
C GLY A 102 42.51 12.51 64.52
N LEU A 103 41.92 12.38 65.71
CA LEU A 103 41.38 13.50 66.49
C LEU A 103 42.05 13.66 67.86
N GLN A 104 43.14 12.94 68.11
CA GLN A 104 43.81 12.98 69.39
C GLN A 104 44.45 14.36 69.63
N GLY A 105 44.06 15.02 70.74
CA GLY A 105 44.53 16.36 71.07
C GLY A 105 43.79 17.50 70.35
N GLN A 106 42.81 17.19 69.50
CA GLN A 106 41.91 18.19 68.93
C GLN A 106 40.73 18.49 69.86
N GLY A 107 40.13 19.67 69.70
CA GLY A 107 38.91 20.06 70.41
C GLY A 107 37.68 19.22 70.01
N PRO A 108 36.53 19.43 70.65
CA PRO A 108 35.30 18.74 70.26
C PRO A 108 34.94 19.00 68.80
N ILE A 109 34.67 17.93 68.01
CA ILE A 109 34.31 17.98 66.58
C ILE A 109 33.06 18.85 66.34
N SER A 110 32.18 18.93 67.33
CA SER A 110 30.92 19.66 67.26
C SER A 110 30.76 20.60 68.45
N ALA A 111 30.31 21.82 68.17
CA ALA A 111 29.82 22.77 69.18
C ALA A 111 28.34 22.54 69.54
N PHE A 112 27.66 21.60 68.88
CA PHE A 112 26.25 21.29 69.08
C PHE A 112 26.10 19.96 69.80
N VAL A 113 25.40 19.99 70.93
CA VAL A 113 25.08 18.82 71.75
C VAL A 113 23.63 18.41 71.46
N PRO A 114 23.31 17.12 71.18
CA PRO A 114 21.94 16.68 70.90
C PRO A 114 21.00 17.08 72.04
N GLU A 115 19.86 17.74 71.82
CA GLU A 115 19.00 18.18 72.94
C GLU A 115 18.31 17.02 73.68
N GLY A 116 18.19 15.83 73.06
CA GLY A 116 17.55 14.64 73.61
C GLY A 116 18.39 13.36 73.51
N SER A 117 17.79 12.22 73.85
CA SER A 117 18.40 10.88 73.77
C SER A 117 18.29 10.22 72.38
N GLU A 118 17.61 10.87 71.43
CA GLU A 118 17.54 10.38 70.06
C GLU A 118 18.85 10.68 69.30
N PRO A 119 19.34 9.72 68.47
CA PRO A 119 20.52 9.95 67.67
C PRO A 119 20.27 11.03 66.62
N VAL A 120 21.19 11.99 66.52
CA VAL A 120 21.17 13.05 65.51
C VAL A 120 22.14 12.68 64.40
N VAL A 121 21.66 12.66 63.16
CA VAL A 121 22.48 12.40 61.97
C VAL A 121 22.61 13.67 61.16
N ARG A 122 23.82 14.04 60.77
CA ARG A 122 24.09 15.17 59.86
C ARG A 122 25.16 14.80 58.85
N THR A 123 25.01 15.34 57.65
CA THR A 123 26.09 15.31 56.65
C THR A 123 26.79 16.66 56.67
N LEU A 124 28.06 16.63 57.08
CA LEU A 124 28.98 17.74 56.97
C LEU A 124 29.56 17.69 55.56
N HIS A 125 29.40 18.78 54.82
CA HIS A 125 29.91 18.88 53.46
C HIS A 125 31.22 19.65 53.46
N ASP A 126 32.06 19.37 52.46
CA ASP A 126 33.32 20.07 52.23
C ASP A 126 34.27 20.09 53.46
N VAL A 127 34.33 18.98 54.22
CA VAL A 127 35.25 18.84 55.35
C VAL A 127 36.66 18.70 54.79
N PRO A 128 37.61 19.57 55.16
CA PRO A 128 39.00 19.42 54.71
C PRO A 128 39.60 18.12 55.23
N ASP A 129 40.09 17.27 54.32
CA ASP A 129 40.83 16.06 54.64
C ASP A 129 42.10 15.99 53.78
N ASP A 130 43.26 16.05 54.44
CA ASP A 130 44.59 16.21 53.83
C ASP A 130 44.68 17.23 52.68
N THR A 131 44.52 16.78 51.43
CA THR A 131 44.65 17.58 50.21
C THR A 131 43.32 17.87 49.50
N GLU A 132 42.23 17.26 49.95
CA GLU A 132 40.91 17.34 49.33
C GLU A 132 39.82 17.72 50.35
N THR A 133 38.58 17.77 49.88
CA THR A 133 37.41 18.05 50.72
C THR A 133 36.42 16.92 50.57
N GLU A 134 35.94 16.39 51.67
CA GLU A 134 35.06 15.22 51.69
C GLU A 134 33.75 15.50 52.44
N ASP A 135 32.72 14.73 52.08
CA ASP A 135 31.46 14.74 52.81
C ASP A 135 31.50 13.70 53.93
N PHE A 136 31.36 14.14 55.18
CA PHE A 136 31.30 13.27 56.34
C PHE A 136 29.88 13.09 56.82
N ARG A 137 29.47 11.85 57.09
CA ARG A 137 28.20 11.54 57.73
C ARG A 137 28.42 11.28 59.21
N VAL A 138 27.94 12.20 60.04
CA VAL A 138 28.18 12.24 61.49
C VAL A 138 26.92 11.85 62.25
N TRP A 139 27.08 10.84 63.10
CA TRP A 139 26.13 10.35 64.09
C TRP A 139 26.50 10.85 65.48
N MET A 140 25.52 11.39 66.20
CA MET A 140 25.70 11.87 67.57
C MET A 140 24.66 11.22 68.48
N LEU A 141 25.10 10.65 69.59
CA LEU A 141 24.26 9.98 70.58
C LEU A 141 24.67 10.39 72.00
N ARG A 142 23.69 10.75 72.84
CA ARG A 142 23.92 10.94 74.28
C ARG A 142 23.83 9.62 75.03
N SER A 143 24.75 9.39 75.97
CA SER A 143 24.76 8.21 76.83
C SER A 143 25.03 8.60 78.28
N PRO A 144 24.27 8.06 79.26
CA PRO A 144 24.56 8.25 80.67
C PRO A 144 25.81 7.45 81.05
N THR A 145 26.71 8.05 81.82
CA THR A 145 27.88 7.37 82.41
C THR A 145 27.92 7.56 83.92
N PRO A 146 28.70 6.75 84.66
CA PRO A 146 28.82 6.89 86.12
C PRO A 146 29.31 8.28 86.58
N ASP A 147 30.04 9.01 85.73
CA ASP A 147 30.66 10.30 86.02
C ASP A 147 29.89 11.50 85.43
N GLY A 148 28.83 11.27 84.63
CA GLY A 148 28.06 12.33 83.97
C GLY A 148 27.44 11.90 82.63
N GLU A 149 26.73 12.81 81.97
CA GLU A 149 26.20 12.57 80.61
C GLU A 149 27.30 12.84 79.57
N VAL A 150 27.53 11.89 78.66
CA VAL A 150 28.51 12.05 77.58
C VAL A 150 27.83 12.03 76.21
N THR A 151 28.42 12.73 75.25
CA THR A 151 28.01 12.71 73.85
C THR A 151 29.04 11.91 73.04
N VAL A 152 28.59 10.81 72.45
CA VAL A 152 29.36 10.00 71.51
C VAL A 152 29.13 10.55 70.11
N VAL A 153 30.21 10.91 69.43
CA VAL A 153 30.23 11.37 68.05
C VAL A 153 30.96 10.33 67.21
N PHE A 154 30.33 9.86 66.15
CA PHE A 154 30.91 8.95 65.17
C PHE A 154 30.68 9.52 63.76
N GLY A 155 31.74 9.91 63.07
CA GLY A 155 31.71 10.36 61.69
C GLY A 155 32.33 9.33 60.77
N ALA A 156 31.74 9.11 59.60
CA ALA A 156 32.35 8.29 58.56
C ALA A 156 32.32 9.04 57.22
N SER A 157 33.39 8.92 56.45
CA SER A 157 33.47 9.54 55.12
C SER A 157 32.46 8.91 54.15
N LEU A 158 31.90 9.73 53.27
CA LEU A 158 31.10 9.33 52.11
C LEU A 158 31.95 9.30 50.83
N GLU A 159 33.28 9.46 50.92
CA GLU A 159 34.18 9.42 49.78
C GLU A 159 34.00 8.12 48.98
N SER A 160 34.10 6.96 49.64
CA SER A 160 33.88 5.64 49.01
C SER A 160 32.53 5.51 48.30
N VAL A 161 31.47 6.14 48.84
CA VAL A 161 30.15 6.21 48.19
C VAL A 161 30.21 7.04 46.92
N SER A 162 30.79 8.25 47.02
CA SER A 162 30.92 9.18 45.91
C SER A 162 31.83 8.63 44.78
N GLU A 163 32.90 7.92 45.13
CA GLU A 163 33.80 7.25 44.21
C GLU A 163 33.11 6.11 43.46
N ALA A 164 32.37 5.27 44.18
CA ALA A 164 31.61 4.18 43.57
C ALA A 164 30.55 4.70 42.59
N VAL A 165 29.78 5.71 43.00
CA VAL A 165 28.76 6.37 42.15
C VAL A 165 29.41 7.06 40.96
N SER A 166 30.52 7.76 41.15
CA SER A 166 31.21 8.50 40.08
C SER A 166 31.87 7.57 39.05
N THR A 167 32.42 6.44 39.50
CA THR A 167 32.99 5.38 38.65
C THR A 167 31.88 4.75 37.80
N LEU A 168 30.76 4.39 38.41
CA LEU A 168 29.60 3.87 37.69
C LEU A 168 29.06 4.92 36.69
N ARG A 169 28.92 6.18 37.10
CA ARG A 169 28.49 7.29 36.22
C ARG A 169 29.40 7.45 35.01
N ARG A 170 30.73 7.45 35.19
CA ARG A 170 31.70 7.54 34.08
C ARG A 170 31.57 6.34 33.14
N SER A 171 31.43 5.13 33.68
CA SER A 171 31.22 3.94 32.86
C SER A 171 29.93 4.00 32.03
N LEU A 172 28.84 4.51 32.60
CA LEU A 172 27.55 4.70 31.91
C LEU A 172 27.62 5.80 30.84
N LEU A 173 28.30 6.92 31.13
CA LEU A 173 28.49 8.01 30.16
C LEU A 173 29.26 7.58 28.92
N VAL A 174 30.13 6.57 29.01
CA VAL A 174 30.84 6.00 27.85
C VAL A 174 30.06 4.82 27.24
N GLY A 175 29.52 3.94 28.07
CA GLY A 175 28.84 2.72 27.64
C GLY A 175 27.53 2.97 26.90
N ILE A 176 26.72 3.92 27.35
CA ILE A 176 25.41 4.20 26.74
C ILE A 176 25.57 4.77 25.33
N PRO A 177 26.39 5.81 25.06
CA PRO A 177 26.59 6.30 23.70
C PRO A 177 27.18 5.24 22.77
N LEU A 178 28.12 4.43 23.26
CA LEU A 178 28.70 3.33 22.48
C LEU A 178 27.62 2.30 22.09
N LEU A 179 26.78 1.90 23.04
CA LEU A 179 25.67 0.97 22.80
C LEU A 179 24.65 1.55 21.81
N LEU A 180 24.29 2.82 21.96
CA LEU A 180 23.38 3.51 21.04
C LEU A 180 23.96 3.63 19.63
N LEU A 181 25.27 3.86 19.49
CA LEU A 181 25.94 3.89 18.20
C LEU A 181 25.87 2.53 17.50
N VAL A 182 26.16 1.44 18.23
CA VAL A 182 26.07 0.08 17.72
C VAL A 182 24.63 -0.25 17.30
N LEU A 183 23.65 0.08 18.15
CA LEU A 183 22.23 -0.12 17.87
C LEU A 183 21.78 0.66 16.62
N ALA A 184 22.18 1.93 16.51
CA ALA A 184 21.84 2.78 15.37
C ALA A 184 22.43 2.22 14.07
N LEU A 185 23.69 1.77 14.10
CA LEU A 185 24.35 1.16 12.94
C LEU A 185 23.68 -0.17 12.54
N ALA A 186 23.41 -1.05 13.50
CA ALA A 186 22.74 -2.33 13.29
C ALA A 186 21.35 -2.13 12.69
N THR A 187 20.54 -1.24 13.30
CA THR A 187 19.19 -0.89 12.81
C THR A 187 19.25 -0.33 11.39
N ARG A 188 20.18 0.61 11.14
CA ARG A 188 20.37 1.20 9.82
C ARG A 188 20.75 0.13 8.79
N LEU A 189 21.61 -0.84 9.12
CA LEU A 189 21.99 -1.92 8.20
C LEU A 189 20.85 -2.91 7.95
N MET A 190 20.13 -3.34 8.99
CA MET A 190 18.99 -4.28 8.87
C MET A 190 17.86 -3.68 8.05
N VAL A 191 17.39 -2.46 8.39
CA VAL A 191 16.32 -1.79 7.65
C VAL A 191 16.74 -1.52 6.20
N GLY A 192 18.01 -1.16 5.98
CA GLY A 192 18.54 -0.96 4.63
C GLY A 192 18.52 -2.22 3.78
N ARG A 193 18.82 -3.39 4.36
CA ARG A 193 18.72 -4.69 3.66
C ARG A 193 17.28 -5.12 3.43
N ALA A 194 16.42 -4.96 4.43
CA ALA A 194 15.01 -5.35 4.34
C ALA A 194 14.23 -4.54 3.29
N LEU A 195 14.54 -3.26 3.13
CA LEU A 195 13.85 -2.39 2.16
C LEU A 195 14.52 -2.33 0.78
N ARG A 196 15.69 -2.95 0.59
CA ARG A 196 16.39 -2.95 -0.70
C ARG A 196 15.54 -3.51 -1.85
N PRO A 197 14.83 -4.65 -1.70
CA PRO A 197 13.99 -5.19 -2.77
C PRO A 197 12.89 -4.23 -3.24
N VAL A 198 12.36 -3.39 -2.33
CA VAL A 198 11.33 -2.39 -2.69
C VAL A 198 11.92 -1.31 -3.60
N GLU A 199 13.15 -0.88 -3.34
CA GLU A 199 13.84 0.09 -4.19
C GLU A 199 14.22 -0.51 -5.55
N ASP A 200 14.62 -1.78 -5.57
CA ASP A 200 14.89 -2.51 -6.82
C ASP A 200 13.61 -2.57 -7.67
N ILE A 201 12.47 -2.99 -7.10
CA ILE A 201 11.15 -2.97 -7.76
C ILE A 201 10.79 -1.57 -8.27
N ARG A 202 10.92 -0.53 -7.44
CA ARG A 202 10.65 0.87 -7.84
C ARG A 202 11.47 1.27 -9.05
N SER A 203 12.76 0.94 -9.06
CA SER A 203 13.68 1.28 -10.14
C SER A 203 13.37 0.52 -11.43
N GLU A 204 13.01 -0.76 -11.33
CA GLU A 204 12.61 -1.58 -12.46
C GLU A 204 11.33 -1.03 -13.10
N VAL A 205 10.29 -0.75 -12.31
CA VAL A 205 9.04 -0.15 -12.79
C VAL A 205 9.29 1.22 -13.43
N ALA A 206 10.13 2.06 -12.83
CA ALA A 206 10.47 3.37 -13.40
C ALA A 206 11.22 3.27 -14.75
N ALA A 207 11.88 2.14 -15.02
CA ALA A 207 12.54 1.86 -16.28
C ALA A 207 11.61 1.24 -17.34
N ILE A 208 10.43 0.77 -16.96
CA ILE A 208 9.42 0.26 -17.90
C ILE A 208 8.76 1.46 -18.57
N SER A 209 8.78 1.46 -19.90
CA SER A 209 8.12 2.46 -20.73
C SER A 209 7.01 1.82 -21.55
N ALA A 210 6.12 2.64 -22.12
CA ALA A 210 5.05 2.16 -23.00
C ALA A 210 5.56 1.38 -24.24
N ALA A 211 6.84 1.52 -24.60
CA ALA A 211 7.47 0.80 -25.70
C ALA A 211 8.05 -0.57 -25.30
N ALA A 212 8.25 -0.84 -24.00
CA ALA A 212 8.90 -2.04 -23.47
C ALA A 212 8.09 -2.64 -22.32
N LEU A 213 6.82 -2.94 -22.61
CA LEU A 213 5.86 -3.54 -21.68
C LEU A 213 6.06 -5.04 -21.47
N ASP A 214 6.94 -5.66 -22.24
CA ASP A 214 7.37 -7.06 -22.14
C ASP A 214 8.28 -7.32 -20.92
N ARG A 215 8.84 -6.25 -20.35
CA ARG A 215 9.68 -6.35 -19.15
C ARG A 215 8.85 -6.64 -17.91
N ARG A 216 9.41 -7.42 -17.00
CA ARG A 216 8.81 -7.76 -15.70
C ARG A 216 9.72 -7.34 -14.56
N VAL A 217 9.08 -7.11 -13.43
CA VAL A 217 9.75 -6.84 -12.17
C VAL A 217 10.24 -8.16 -11.58
N SER A 218 11.46 -8.17 -11.05
CA SER A 218 12.07 -9.30 -10.38
C SER A 218 11.27 -9.66 -9.12
N VAL A 219 10.82 -10.92 -9.02
CA VAL A 219 10.12 -11.42 -7.82
C VAL A 219 11.16 -11.94 -6.82
N PRO A 220 11.29 -11.35 -5.63
CA PRO A 220 12.19 -11.87 -4.60
C PRO A 220 11.81 -13.30 -4.20
N PRO A 221 12.79 -14.16 -3.85
CA PRO A 221 12.51 -15.54 -3.44
C PRO A 221 11.83 -15.64 -2.06
N SER A 222 11.75 -14.53 -1.30
CA SER A 222 11.05 -14.50 -0.01
C SER A 222 9.54 -14.50 -0.24
N ALA A 223 8.80 -15.44 0.34
CA ALA A 223 7.33 -15.51 0.23
C ALA A 223 6.61 -14.51 1.16
N ASP A 224 7.09 -13.27 1.20
CA ASP A 224 6.60 -12.19 2.08
C ASP A 224 5.69 -11.19 1.35
N GLU A 225 5.34 -10.08 2.01
CA GLU A 225 4.57 -8.97 1.46
C GLU A 225 5.19 -8.39 0.18
N ILE A 226 6.52 -8.42 0.07
CA ILE A 226 7.25 -7.81 -1.04
C ILE A 226 7.11 -8.69 -2.29
N SER A 227 7.19 -10.02 -2.17
CA SER A 227 6.92 -10.91 -3.31
C SER A 227 5.50 -10.77 -3.84
N ARG A 228 4.50 -10.63 -2.96
CA ARG A 228 3.10 -10.39 -3.35
C ARG A 228 2.93 -9.05 -4.07
N LEU A 229 3.67 -8.02 -3.65
CA LEU A 229 3.69 -6.73 -4.34
C LEU A 229 4.30 -6.87 -5.75
N ALA A 230 5.41 -7.58 -5.89
CA ALA A 230 6.05 -7.82 -7.18
C ALA A 230 5.14 -8.61 -8.14
N ALA A 231 4.47 -9.66 -7.63
CA ALA A 231 3.50 -10.44 -8.40
C ALA A 231 2.33 -9.58 -8.88
N THR A 232 1.71 -8.80 -7.98
CA THR A 232 0.61 -7.89 -8.34
C THR A 232 1.02 -6.85 -9.39
N MET A 233 2.26 -6.35 -9.34
CA MET A 233 2.78 -5.43 -10.36
C MET A 233 2.96 -6.13 -11.70
N ASN A 234 3.46 -7.37 -11.72
CA ASN A 234 3.57 -8.14 -12.95
C ASN A 234 2.19 -8.44 -13.57
N ASP A 235 1.17 -8.78 -12.77
CA ASP A 235 -0.21 -8.94 -13.25
C ASP A 235 -0.77 -7.65 -13.88
N MET A 236 -0.45 -6.48 -13.30
CA MET A 236 -0.81 -5.19 -13.87
C MET A 236 -0.10 -4.94 -15.20
N LEU A 237 1.20 -5.27 -15.29
CA LEU A 237 1.98 -5.15 -16.51
C LEU A 237 1.46 -6.07 -17.62
N ASP A 238 1.07 -7.31 -17.29
CA ASP A 238 0.43 -8.25 -18.22
C ASP A 238 -0.86 -7.66 -18.81
N ARG A 239 -1.70 -7.06 -17.96
CA ARG A 239 -2.93 -6.38 -18.39
C ARG A 239 -2.64 -5.20 -19.30
N LEU A 240 -1.62 -4.40 -18.98
CA LEU A 240 -1.24 -3.22 -19.77
C LEU A 240 -0.63 -3.62 -21.13
N GLU A 241 0.20 -4.65 -21.16
CA GLU A 241 0.75 -5.22 -22.40
C GLU A 241 -0.37 -5.79 -23.28
N GLY A 242 -1.31 -6.55 -22.70
CA GLY A 242 -2.45 -7.09 -23.43
C GLY A 242 -3.38 -6.01 -23.98
N ALA A 243 -3.59 -4.91 -23.24
CA ALA A 243 -4.35 -3.75 -23.73
C ALA A 243 -3.59 -3.03 -24.86
N SER A 244 -2.29 -2.80 -24.71
CA SER A 244 -1.46 -2.14 -25.74
C SER A 244 -1.39 -2.94 -27.04
N THR A 245 -1.26 -4.26 -26.94
CA THR A 245 -1.21 -5.15 -28.11
C THR A 245 -2.52 -5.11 -28.89
N ARG A 246 -3.67 -5.28 -28.20
CA ARG A 246 -4.99 -5.17 -28.82
C ARG A 246 -5.24 -3.80 -29.46
N GLN A 247 -4.76 -2.72 -28.82
CA GLN A 247 -4.86 -1.37 -29.40
C GLN A 247 -4.05 -1.24 -30.69
N LYS A 248 -2.83 -1.80 -30.75
CA LYS A 248 -1.99 -1.78 -31.96
C LYS A 248 -2.63 -2.58 -33.10
N GLU A 249 -3.12 -3.78 -32.81
CA GLU A 249 -3.85 -4.62 -33.76
C GLU A 249 -5.08 -3.89 -34.31
N PHE A 250 -5.89 -3.29 -33.43
CA PHE A 250 -7.05 -2.51 -33.84
C PHE A 250 -6.69 -1.33 -34.77
N ILE A 251 -5.62 -0.58 -34.46
CA ILE A 251 -5.16 0.53 -35.32
C ILE A 251 -4.68 0.01 -36.67
N ALA A 252 -3.94 -1.11 -36.70
CA ALA A 252 -3.45 -1.72 -37.92
C ALA A 252 -4.60 -2.17 -38.82
N ASP A 253 -5.57 -2.91 -38.25
CA ASP A 253 -6.73 -3.42 -38.99
C ASP A 253 -7.62 -2.27 -39.49
N ALA A 254 -7.90 -1.29 -38.64
CA ALA A 254 -8.64 -0.08 -39.03
C ALA A 254 -7.97 0.66 -40.18
N SER A 255 -6.63 0.78 -40.15
CA SER A 255 -5.87 1.45 -41.20
C SER A 255 -5.98 0.69 -42.52
N HIS A 256 -5.85 -0.63 -42.50
CA HIS A 256 -5.98 -1.47 -43.70
C HIS A 256 -7.38 -1.41 -44.33
N GLU A 257 -8.42 -1.51 -43.50
CA GLU A 257 -9.81 -1.52 -43.96
C GLU A 257 -10.31 -0.15 -44.43
N LEU A 258 -9.71 0.95 -43.95
CA LEU A 258 -9.94 2.29 -44.51
C LEU A 258 -9.15 2.55 -45.79
N GLN A 259 -7.93 2.02 -45.91
CA GLN A 259 -7.07 2.25 -47.06
C GLN A 259 -7.63 1.61 -48.34
N SER A 260 -8.22 0.43 -48.25
CA SER A 260 -8.79 -0.29 -49.41
C SER A 260 -9.90 0.50 -50.12
N PRO A 261 -10.99 0.96 -49.46
CA PRO A 261 -12.03 1.75 -50.11
C PRO A 261 -11.50 3.11 -50.58
N LEU A 262 -10.60 3.75 -49.84
CA LEU A 262 -9.99 5.02 -50.25
C LEU A 262 -9.17 4.88 -51.55
N THR A 263 -8.45 3.76 -51.70
CA THR A 263 -7.67 3.45 -52.91
C THR A 263 -8.61 3.20 -54.10
N ALA A 264 -9.70 2.45 -53.88
CA ALA A 264 -10.71 2.19 -54.91
C ALA A 264 -11.42 3.48 -55.35
N PHE A 265 -11.85 4.31 -54.40
CA PHE A 265 -12.46 5.62 -54.62
C PHE A 265 -11.57 6.51 -55.48
N ARG A 266 -10.27 6.57 -55.15
CA ARG A 266 -9.27 7.31 -55.91
C ARG A 266 -9.08 6.76 -57.33
N ALA A 267 -8.96 5.44 -57.49
CA ALA A 267 -8.77 4.82 -58.80
C ALA A 267 -9.97 5.06 -59.74
N GLN A 268 -11.19 4.97 -59.22
CA GLN A 268 -12.41 5.26 -59.98
C GLN A 268 -12.40 6.71 -60.51
N LEU A 269 -12.03 7.67 -59.67
CA LEU A 269 -11.90 9.08 -60.07
C LEU A 269 -10.77 9.31 -61.07
N GLU A 270 -9.60 8.69 -60.89
CA GLU A 270 -8.47 8.79 -61.83
C GLU A 270 -8.83 8.26 -63.21
N VAL A 271 -9.51 7.11 -63.29
CA VAL A 271 -9.99 6.52 -64.55
C VAL A 271 -11.03 7.43 -65.22
N ALA A 272 -11.97 7.96 -64.43
CA ALA A 272 -13.01 8.85 -64.94
C ALA A 272 -12.45 10.17 -65.49
N LEU A 273 -11.44 10.73 -64.82
CA LEU A 273 -10.74 11.95 -65.27
C LEU A 273 -9.87 11.69 -66.51
N ALA A 274 -9.28 10.49 -66.64
CA ALA A 274 -8.47 10.13 -67.79
C ALA A 274 -9.29 9.87 -69.07
N HIS A 275 -10.54 9.40 -68.94
CA HIS A 275 -11.41 9.05 -70.08
C HIS A 275 -12.81 9.69 -70.00
N PRO A 276 -12.93 11.03 -69.97
CA PRO A 276 -14.18 11.72 -69.64
C PRO A 276 -15.32 11.53 -70.66
N GLN A 277 -14.98 11.16 -71.90
CA GLN A 277 -15.93 11.06 -73.01
C GLN A 277 -16.88 9.85 -72.93
N GLY A 278 -16.53 8.84 -72.10
CA GLY A 278 -17.28 7.57 -71.99
C GLY A 278 -17.84 7.29 -70.59
N VAL A 279 -17.75 8.26 -69.67
CA VAL A 279 -18.11 8.08 -68.26
C VAL A 279 -19.55 8.51 -68.03
N ASN A 280 -20.35 7.63 -67.43
CA ASN A 280 -21.65 7.97 -66.89
C ASN A 280 -21.48 8.69 -65.54
N TRP A 281 -21.26 10.00 -65.56
CA TRP A 281 -21.04 10.82 -64.36
C TRP A 281 -22.13 10.66 -63.29
N PRO A 282 -23.44 10.66 -63.62
CA PRO A 282 -24.48 10.34 -62.63
C PRO A 282 -24.35 8.96 -61.98
N GLY A 283 -23.99 7.93 -62.75
CA GLY A 283 -23.76 6.58 -62.23
C GLY A 283 -22.55 6.51 -61.31
N LEU A 284 -21.42 7.07 -61.75
CA LEU A 284 -20.20 7.17 -60.95
C LEU A 284 -20.42 7.97 -59.65
N ALA A 285 -21.16 9.07 -59.70
CA ALA A 285 -21.49 9.85 -58.51
C ALA A 285 -22.36 9.07 -57.51
N ALA A 286 -23.29 8.24 -58.01
CA ALA A 286 -24.09 7.35 -57.17
C ALA A 286 -23.23 6.25 -56.53
N ASP A 287 -22.30 5.66 -57.29
CA ASP A 287 -21.37 4.63 -56.81
C ASP A 287 -20.42 5.21 -55.74
N LEU A 288 -19.82 6.38 -56.00
CA LEU A 288 -18.96 7.07 -55.03
C LEU A 288 -19.69 7.51 -53.76
N LEU A 289 -20.96 7.92 -53.88
CA LEU A 289 -21.80 8.25 -52.73
C LEU A 289 -22.09 7.00 -51.88
N SER A 290 -22.42 5.88 -52.52
CA SER A 290 -22.61 4.59 -51.84
C SER A 290 -21.33 4.11 -51.14
N ASP A 291 -20.16 4.28 -51.78
CA ASP A 291 -18.86 3.97 -51.18
C ASP A 291 -18.55 4.89 -49.98
N SER A 292 -18.93 6.17 -50.06
CA SER A 292 -18.81 7.13 -48.94
C SER A 292 -19.71 6.74 -47.76
N ASP A 293 -20.97 6.39 -48.00
CA ASP A 293 -21.91 5.92 -46.97
C ASP A 293 -21.40 4.64 -46.29
N ARG A 294 -20.69 3.79 -47.05
CA ARG A 294 -20.04 2.59 -46.52
C ARG A 294 -18.82 2.92 -45.65
N MET A 295 -17.98 3.87 -46.06
CA MET A 295 -16.88 4.36 -45.23
C MET A 295 -17.37 5.04 -43.95
N GLU A 296 -18.43 5.84 -44.00
CA GLU A 296 -19.03 6.48 -42.83
C GLU A 296 -19.52 5.43 -41.82
N ARG A 297 -20.23 4.40 -42.29
CA ARG A 297 -20.64 3.26 -41.45
C ARG A 297 -19.45 2.56 -40.81
N LEU A 298 -18.39 2.28 -41.58
CA LEU A 298 -17.17 1.66 -41.07
C LEU A 298 -16.51 2.51 -39.99
N VAL A 299 -16.41 3.83 -40.17
CA VAL A 299 -15.86 4.73 -39.14
C VAL A 299 -16.71 4.72 -37.88
N HIS A 300 -18.04 4.75 -38.02
CA HIS A 300 -18.96 4.69 -36.87
C HIS A 300 -18.91 3.33 -36.14
N ASP A 301 -18.66 2.24 -36.86
CA ASP A 301 -18.41 0.90 -36.33
C ASP A 301 -17.10 0.82 -35.56
N LEU A 302 -16.01 1.37 -36.11
CA LEU A 302 -14.71 1.45 -35.43
C LEU A 302 -14.79 2.31 -34.16
N LEU A 303 -15.43 3.48 -34.23
CA LEU A 303 -15.60 4.37 -33.06
C LEU A 303 -16.46 3.73 -31.97
N PHE A 304 -17.42 2.90 -32.34
CA PHE A 304 -18.22 2.15 -31.38
C PHE A 304 -17.38 1.09 -30.65
N LEU A 305 -16.62 0.29 -31.39
CA LEU A 305 -15.74 -0.73 -30.81
C LEU A 305 -14.63 -0.10 -29.95
N ALA A 306 -14.03 1.01 -30.38
CA ALA A 306 -13.03 1.73 -29.59
C ALA A 306 -13.60 2.33 -28.29
N LYS A 307 -14.87 2.77 -28.31
CA LYS A 307 -15.57 3.21 -27.10
C LYS A 307 -15.90 2.04 -26.21
N GLU A 308 -16.32 0.90 -26.75
CA GLU A 308 -16.60 -0.32 -25.98
C GLU A 308 -15.37 -0.74 -25.15
N ASP A 309 -14.19 -0.80 -25.78
CA ASP A 309 -12.93 -1.16 -25.10
C ASP A 309 -12.57 -0.17 -23.96
N ALA A 310 -13.12 1.05 -23.95
CA ALA A 310 -12.89 2.11 -22.95
C ALA A 310 -14.09 2.41 -22.01
N SER A 311 -15.26 1.82 -22.29
CA SER A 311 -16.60 2.09 -21.75
C SER A 311 -16.90 1.67 -20.30
N GLN A 312 -17.49 2.55 -19.46
CA GLN A 312 -18.26 2.20 -18.25
C GLN A 312 -19.56 1.41 -18.57
N PRO A 313 -20.21 0.78 -17.56
CA PRO A 313 -21.45 0.02 -17.77
C PRO A 313 -22.51 0.89 -18.44
N SER A 314 -23.10 0.41 -19.54
CA SER A 314 -24.30 1.06 -20.10
C SER A 314 -25.40 1.00 -19.06
N ARG A 315 -26.35 1.95 -19.11
CA ARG A 315 -27.63 1.79 -18.40
C ARG A 315 -28.41 0.69 -19.11
N LEU A 316 -28.27 -0.53 -18.62
CA LEU A 316 -28.87 -1.73 -19.19
C LEU A 316 -30.27 -2.01 -18.60
N ASP A 317 -30.74 -1.19 -17.66
CA ASP A 317 -31.98 -1.41 -16.90
C ASP A 317 -33.19 -0.65 -17.48
N GLU A 318 -33.08 -0.06 -18.68
CA GLU A 318 -34.21 0.63 -19.32
C GLU A 318 -35.16 -0.39 -19.98
N PRO A 319 -36.49 -0.31 -19.76
CA PRO A 319 -37.44 -1.23 -20.38
C PRO A 319 -37.48 -1.02 -21.89
N VAL A 320 -37.26 -2.09 -22.66
CA VAL A 320 -37.28 -2.09 -24.13
C VAL A 320 -38.14 -3.24 -24.63
N ASP A 321 -39.00 -2.94 -25.60
CA ASP A 321 -39.74 -3.97 -26.33
C ASP A 321 -38.90 -4.48 -27.51
N VAL A 322 -38.36 -5.70 -27.39
CA VAL A 322 -37.47 -6.30 -28.40
C VAL A 322 -38.25 -6.63 -29.68
N GLU A 323 -39.55 -6.92 -29.58
CA GLU A 323 -40.42 -7.14 -30.75
C GLU A 323 -40.44 -5.89 -31.63
N VAL A 324 -40.69 -4.73 -31.02
CA VAL A 324 -40.73 -3.44 -31.73
C VAL A 324 -39.40 -3.17 -32.43
N VAL A 325 -38.28 -3.39 -31.74
CA VAL A 325 -36.94 -3.22 -32.32
C VAL A 325 -36.73 -4.13 -33.54
N VAL A 326 -37.11 -5.40 -33.44
CA VAL A 326 -36.99 -6.38 -34.54
C VAL A 326 -37.84 -5.98 -35.73
N LEU A 327 -39.12 -5.66 -35.51
CA LEU A 327 -40.04 -5.29 -36.58
C LEU A 327 -39.62 -3.97 -37.25
N GLU A 328 -39.13 -2.99 -36.49
CA GLU A 328 -38.61 -1.73 -37.01
C GLU A 328 -37.39 -1.95 -37.92
N GLU A 329 -36.46 -2.85 -37.56
CA GLU A 329 -35.29 -3.16 -38.38
C GLU A 329 -35.66 -3.93 -39.65
N VAL A 330 -36.60 -4.87 -39.56
CA VAL A 330 -37.10 -5.60 -40.75
C VAL A 330 -37.79 -4.65 -41.72
N ALA A 331 -38.63 -3.74 -41.21
CA ALA A 331 -39.35 -2.77 -42.03
C ALA A 331 -38.38 -1.86 -42.80
N ARG A 332 -37.23 -1.53 -42.23
CA ARG A 332 -36.19 -0.71 -42.90
C ARG A 332 -35.55 -1.39 -44.11
N LEU A 333 -35.42 -2.71 -44.09
CA LEU A 333 -34.79 -3.49 -45.17
C LEU A 333 -35.81 -3.99 -46.19
N THR A 334 -37.08 -4.08 -45.80
CA THR A 334 -38.19 -4.48 -46.65
C THR A 334 -38.34 -3.48 -47.81
N GLY A 335 -38.31 -3.97 -49.06
CA GLY A 335 -38.41 -3.14 -50.26
C GLY A 335 -37.10 -2.48 -50.71
N ARG A 336 -36.03 -2.54 -49.92
CA ARG A 336 -34.67 -2.14 -50.32
C ARG A 336 -33.84 -3.28 -50.88
N THR A 337 -34.23 -4.52 -50.57
CA THR A 337 -33.61 -5.75 -51.04
C THR A 337 -34.67 -6.65 -51.68
N PRO A 338 -34.30 -7.55 -52.61
CA PRO A 338 -35.22 -8.55 -53.17
C PRO A 338 -35.53 -9.70 -52.21
N ILE A 339 -34.99 -9.67 -50.98
CA ILE A 339 -35.14 -10.73 -49.98
C ILE A 339 -36.50 -10.63 -49.29
N VAL A 340 -37.16 -11.76 -49.13
CA VAL A 340 -38.41 -11.89 -48.38
C VAL A 340 -38.10 -12.12 -46.90
N PHE A 341 -38.60 -11.24 -46.03
CA PHE A 341 -38.48 -11.39 -44.58
C PHE A 341 -39.74 -12.05 -44.01
N ASP A 342 -39.59 -13.20 -43.36
CA ASP A 342 -40.68 -13.89 -42.66
C ASP A 342 -40.60 -13.60 -41.16
N THR A 343 -41.55 -12.81 -40.67
CA THR A 343 -41.70 -12.43 -39.26
C THR A 343 -42.90 -13.11 -38.59
N SER A 344 -43.48 -14.15 -39.20
CA SER A 344 -44.68 -14.84 -38.70
C SER A 344 -44.51 -15.48 -37.31
N ARG A 345 -43.27 -15.62 -36.85
CA ARG A 345 -42.88 -16.20 -35.56
C ARG A 345 -42.22 -15.19 -34.61
N VAL A 346 -42.46 -13.91 -34.82
CA VAL A 346 -42.09 -12.85 -33.87
C VAL A 346 -43.22 -12.72 -32.86
N SER A 347 -42.91 -12.94 -31.59
CA SER A 347 -43.84 -12.78 -30.46
C SER A 347 -43.39 -11.64 -29.53
N PRO A 348 -44.30 -11.06 -28.73
CA PRO A 348 -43.95 -10.03 -27.76
C PRO A 348 -42.84 -10.46 -26.80
N ALA A 349 -41.82 -9.61 -26.68
CA ALA A 349 -40.63 -9.88 -25.89
C ALA A 349 -40.17 -8.62 -25.12
N PRO A 350 -40.82 -8.30 -23.98
CA PRO A 350 -40.38 -7.22 -23.12
C PRO A 350 -39.03 -7.61 -22.48
N GLY A 351 -38.03 -6.76 -22.64
CA GLY A 351 -36.70 -6.92 -22.07
C GLY A 351 -36.20 -5.63 -21.43
N GLN A 352 -34.94 -5.66 -20.98
CA GLN A 352 -34.24 -4.49 -20.48
C GLN A 352 -32.95 -4.28 -21.29
N GLY A 353 -32.61 -3.04 -21.58
CA GLY A 353 -31.38 -2.71 -22.29
C GLY A 353 -31.38 -1.34 -22.91
N ASN A 354 -30.31 -1.04 -23.63
CA ASN A 354 -30.24 0.18 -24.41
C ASN A 354 -30.89 -0.06 -25.78
N ARG A 355 -32.02 0.60 -26.06
CA ARG A 355 -32.76 0.46 -27.33
C ARG A 355 -31.88 0.68 -28.57
N GLN A 356 -30.96 1.64 -28.54
CA GLN A 356 -30.09 1.94 -29.69
C GLN A 356 -29.07 0.82 -29.93
N GLU A 357 -28.53 0.25 -28.86
CA GLU A 357 -27.60 -0.88 -28.94
C GLU A 357 -28.31 -2.14 -29.43
N LEU A 358 -29.49 -2.46 -28.88
CA LEU A 358 -30.29 -3.61 -29.33
C LEU A 358 -30.73 -3.46 -30.81
N SER A 359 -31.13 -2.26 -31.23
CA SER A 359 -31.40 -1.97 -32.65
C SER A 359 -30.18 -2.25 -33.51
N ARG A 360 -28.99 -1.80 -33.10
CA ARG A 360 -27.75 -2.07 -33.84
C ARG A 360 -27.39 -3.56 -33.90
N LEU A 361 -27.55 -4.29 -32.80
CA LEU A 361 -27.34 -5.74 -32.77
C LEU A 361 -28.25 -6.43 -33.79
N VAL A 362 -29.56 -6.17 -33.71
CA VAL A 362 -30.55 -6.78 -34.59
C VAL A 362 -30.28 -6.43 -36.05
N ARG A 363 -30.01 -5.15 -36.35
CA ARG A 363 -29.67 -4.69 -37.69
C ARG A 363 -28.47 -5.45 -38.26
N ASN A 364 -27.38 -5.53 -37.51
CA ASN A 364 -26.17 -6.18 -37.99
C ASN A 364 -26.38 -7.66 -38.32
N VAL A 365 -27.19 -8.37 -37.53
CA VAL A 365 -27.49 -9.78 -37.79
C VAL A 365 -28.45 -9.95 -38.98
N ILE A 366 -29.48 -9.11 -39.10
CA ILE A 366 -30.43 -9.17 -40.22
C ILE A 366 -29.77 -8.75 -41.54
N GLU A 367 -28.96 -7.69 -41.55
CA GLU A 367 -28.19 -7.26 -42.73
C GLU A 367 -27.21 -8.36 -43.17
N ASN A 368 -26.55 -9.01 -42.22
CA ASN A 368 -25.68 -10.15 -42.52
C ASN A 368 -26.47 -11.32 -43.13
N ALA A 369 -27.62 -11.68 -42.55
CA ALA A 369 -28.48 -12.73 -43.09
C ALA A 369 -28.98 -12.38 -44.50
N ALA A 370 -29.41 -11.14 -44.73
CA ALA A 370 -29.91 -10.68 -46.03
C ALA A 370 -28.82 -10.66 -47.11
N ALA A 371 -27.59 -10.27 -46.77
CA ALA A 371 -26.46 -10.25 -47.70
C ALA A 371 -26.07 -11.66 -48.19
N HIS A 372 -26.30 -12.69 -47.37
CA HIS A 372 -25.95 -14.08 -47.68
C HIS A 372 -27.13 -14.94 -48.12
N ALA A 373 -28.37 -14.48 -47.94
CA ALA A 373 -29.58 -15.14 -48.38
C ALA A 373 -29.64 -15.30 -49.91
N ARG A 374 -30.38 -16.31 -50.36
CA ARG A 374 -30.76 -16.48 -51.77
C ARG A 374 -32.07 -15.78 -52.05
N ALA A 375 -33.06 -15.98 -51.20
CA ALA A 375 -34.40 -15.43 -51.41
C ALA A 375 -35.11 -15.08 -50.10
N GLN A 376 -34.78 -15.72 -48.99
CA GLN A 376 -35.57 -15.61 -47.76
C GLN A 376 -34.72 -15.55 -46.49
N VAL A 377 -35.15 -14.69 -45.56
CA VAL A 377 -34.67 -14.63 -44.17
C VAL A 377 -35.84 -14.85 -43.23
N THR A 378 -35.75 -15.84 -42.35
CA THR A 378 -36.74 -16.16 -41.33
C THR A 378 -36.29 -15.62 -39.97
N ILE A 379 -37.18 -14.89 -39.30
CA ILE A 379 -36.92 -14.27 -38.01
C ILE A 379 -37.91 -14.83 -37.00
N GLU A 380 -37.37 -15.44 -35.94
CA GLU A 380 -38.15 -16.01 -34.85
C GLU A 380 -37.76 -15.31 -33.56
N LEU A 381 -38.73 -14.76 -32.83
CA LEU A 381 -38.52 -14.11 -31.54
C LEU A 381 -39.45 -14.72 -30.50
N GLN A 382 -38.87 -15.27 -29.44
CA GLN A 382 -39.62 -15.90 -28.35
C GLN A 382 -39.05 -15.45 -27.01
N ALA A 383 -39.92 -15.01 -26.11
CA ALA A 383 -39.58 -14.80 -24.70
C ALA A 383 -40.02 -16.04 -23.90
N SER A 384 -39.10 -16.57 -23.09
CA SER A 384 -39.38 -17.65 -22.13
C SER A 384 -39.42 -17.09 -20.71
N SER A 385 -39.32 -17.92 -19.67
CA SER A 385 -39.08 -17.46 -18.29
C SER A 385 -37.60 -17.23 -17.97
N GLU A 386 -36.69 -17.68 -18.84
CA GLU A 386 -35.24 -17.70 -18.59
C GLU A 386 -34.48 -16.71 -19.49
N ALA A 387 -34.92 -16.54 -20.74
CA ALA A 387 -34.29 -15.66 -21.71
C ALA A 387 -35.24 -15.23 -22.82
N ILE A 388 -34.91 -14.10 -23.47
CA ILE A 388 -35.43 -13.71 -24.78
C ILE A 388 -34.50 -14.32 -25.84
N VAL A 389 -35.07 -15.07 -26.77
CA VAL A 389 -34.34 -15.76 -27.84
C VAL A 389 -34.77 -15.20 -29.19
N LEU A 390 -33.83 -14.59 -29.90
CA LEU A 390 -33.98 -14.12 -31.27
C LEU A 390 -33.16 -15.02 -32.20
N ALA A 391 -33.83 -15.74 -33.09
CA ALA A 391 -33.18 -16.55 -34.12
C ALA A 391 -33.39 -15.93 -35.51
N VAL A 392 -32.29 -15.68 -36.21
CA VAL A 392 -32.28 -15.17 -37.59
C VAL A 392 -31.66 -16.24 -38.49
N SER A 393 -32.44 -16.74 -39.44
CA SER A 393 -32.03 -17.82 -40.35
C SER A 393 -32.09 -17.40 -41.81
N ASP A 394 -31.02 -17.59 -42.58
CA ASP A 394 -30.99 -17.39 -44.04
C ASP A 394 -31.07 -18.72 -44.82
N ASP A 395 -31.46 -18.64 -46.09
CA ASP A 395 -31.47 -19.76 -47.05
C ASP A 395 -30.22 -19.81 -47.96
N GLY A 396 -29.13 -19.22 -47.48
CA GLY A 396 -27.87 -19.00 -48.18
C GLY A 396 -26.94 -20.21 -48.25
N CYS A 397 -25.64 -19.96 -48.38
CA CYS A 397 -24.63 -21.04 -48.45
C CYS A 397 -24.21 -21.60 -47.08
N GLY A 398 -24.65 -20.98 -45.98
CA GLY A 398 -24.25 -21.33 -44.61
C GLY A 398 -22.78 -21.03 -44.32
N VAL A 399 -22.34 -21.35 -43.09
CA VAL A 399 -20.96 -21.14 -42.65
C VAL A 399 -20.25 -22.50 -42.47
N PRO A 400 -19.07 -22.70 -43.10
CA PRO A 400 -18.23 -23.87 -42.89
C PRO A 400 -17.92 -24.13 -41.41
N ALA A 401 -17.87 -25.39 -40.99
CA ALA A 401 -17.73 -25.78 -39.58
C ALA A 401 -16.46 -25.23 -38.91
N ASP A 402 -15.36 -25.16 -39.68
CA ASP A 402 -14.05 -24.63 -39.31
C ASP A 402 -14.02 -23.10 -39.14
N GLN A 403 -15.03 -22.39 -39.65
CA GLN A 403 -15.09 -20.92 -39.62
C GLN A 403 -16.14 -20.37 -38.65
N ARG A 404 -17.02 -21.22 -38.10
CA ARG A 404 -18.16 -20.79 -37.26
C ARG A 404 -17.79 -19.99 -36.01
N ALA A 405 -16.64 -20.27 -35.41
CA ALA A 405 -16.15 -19.49 -34.26
C ALA A 405 -15.53 -18.16 -34.69
N ARG A 406 -14.88 -18.16 -35.88
CA ARG A 406 -14.09 -17.04 -36.38
C ARG A 406 -14.95 -15.93 -36.99
N ILE A 407 -16.15 -16.21 -37.49
CA ILE A 407 -17.03 -15.18 -38.09
C ILE A 407 -17.43 -14.05 -37.12
N PHE A 408 -17.28 -14.26 -35.81
CA PHE A 408 -17.53 -13.25 -34.79
C PHE A 408 -16.28 -12.45 -34.41
N GLU A 409 -15.10 -12.81 -34.94
CA GLU A 409 -13.87 -12.03 -34.79
C GLU A 409 -13.98 -10.74 -35.62
N ARG A 410 -13.32 -9.67 -35.16
CA ARG A 410 -13.27 -8.38 -35.88
C ARG A 410 -12.66 -8.63 -37.26
N PHE A 411 -13.30 -8.10 -38.31
CA PHE A 411 -12.86 -8.19 -39.71
C PHE A 411 -12.83 -9.60 -40.31
N ALA A 412 -13.41 -10.60 -39.65
CA ALA A 412 -13.50 -11.94 -40.20
C ALA A 412 -14.39 -11.98 -41.46
N ARG A 413 -13.90 -12.65 -42.50
CA ARG A 413 -14.63 -12.91 -43.75
C ARG A 413 -14.50 -14.38 -44.13
N VAL A 414 -15.60 -14.98 -44.59
CA VAL A 414 -15.61 -16.37 -45.07
C VAL A 414 -14.90 -16.43 -46.43
N GLU A 415 -13.80 -17.18 -46.51
CA GLU A 415 -13.08 -17.39 -47.77
C GLU A 415 -13.94 -18.17 -48.77
N GLY A 416 -14.27 -17.56 -49.92
CA GLY A 416 -15.05 -18.18 -50.99
C GLY A 416 -16.22 -17.33 -51.51
N ALA A 417 -16.67 -16.33 -50.75
CA ALA A 417 -17.73 -15.39 -51.17
C ALA A 417 -17.21 -14.26 -52.10
N ARG A 418 -16.22 -14.53 -52.97
CA ARG A 418 -15.51 -13.53 -53.79
C ARG A 418 -16.32 -12.94 -54.97
N ALA A 419 -17.60 -13.31 -55.13
CA ALA A 419 -18.32 -13.10 -56.40
C ALA A 419 -19.49 -12.10 -56.35
N ARG A 420 -19.78 -11.45 -55.22
CA ARG A 420 -20.78 -10.36 -55.17
C ARG A 420 -20.15 -9.13 -54.53
N SER A 421 -20.18 -8.03 -55.25
CA SER A 421 -19.60 -6.72 -54.94
C SER A 421 -20.22 -6.00 -53.73
N ASP A 422 -20.87 -6.73 -52.83
CA ASP A 422 -21.70 -6.19 -51.73
C ASP A 422 -21.20 -6.62 -50.33
N GLY A 423 -19.94 -7.06 -50.25
CA GLY A 423 -19.34 -7.64 -49.05
C GLY A 423 -19.25 -6.65 -47.89
N GLY A 424 -19.92 -6.95 -46.78
CA GLY A 424 -19.86 -6.18 -45.54
C GLY A 424 -18.45 -6.02 -44.97
N THR A 425 -18.30 -5.08 -44.04
CA THR A 425 -17.00 -4.70 -43.44
C THR A 425 -16.34 -5.81 -42.62
N GLY A 426 -17.07 -6.88 -42.27
CA GLY A 426 -16.60 -7.92 -41.34
C GLY A 426 -16.69 -7.50 -39.87
N LEU A 427 -17.24 -6.32 -39.57
CA LEU A 427 -17.40 -5.80 -38.22
C LEU A 427 -18.80 -6.03 -37.63
N GLY A 428 -19.82 -6.24 -38.49
CA GLY A 428 -21.21 -6.32 -38.07
C GLY A 428 -21.49 -7.39 -37.01
N LEU A 429 -21.03 -8.63 -37.25
CA LEU A 429 -21.21 -9.75 -36.31
C LEU A 429 -20.37 -9.61 -35.04
N ALA A 430 -19.16 -9.03 -35.14
CA ALA A 430 -18.33 -8.73 -33.98
C ALA A 430 -19.00 -7.68 -33.06
N ILE A 431 -19.61 -6.65 -33.65
CA ILE A 431 -20.40 -5.64 -32.93
C ILE A 431 -21.67 -6.25 -32.32
N ALA A 432 -22.37 -7.13 -33.06
CA ALA A 432 -23.55 -7.81 -32.53
C ALA A 432 -23.20 -8.67 -31.31
N ARG A 433 -22.04 -9.36 -31.34
CA ARG A 433 -21.53 -10.13 -30.20
C ARG A 433 -21.17 -9.26 -29.01
N ALA A 434 -20.42 -8.18 -29.22
CA ALA A 434 -20.08 -7.22 -28.18
C ALA A 434 -21.34 -6.67 -27.48
N ILE A 435 -22.36 -6.29 -28.26
CA ILE A 435 -23.61 -5.79 -27.70
C ILE A 435 -24.36 -6.90 -26.92
N ALA A 436 -24.42 -8.12 -27.45
CA ALA A 436 -25.08 -9.25 -26.77
C ALA A 436 -24.42 -9.55 -25.42
N GLU A 437 -23.09 -9.69 -25.39
CA GLU A 437 -22.30 -9.97 -24.19
C GLU A 437 -22.45 -8.85 -23.16
N ARG A 438 -22.47 -7.59 -23.60
CA ARG A 438 -22.70 -6.43 -22.74
C ARG A 438 -24.07 -6.42 -22.08
N HIS A 439 -25.09 -6.93 -22.77
CA HIS A 439 -26.45 -7.10 -22.21
C HIS A 439 -26.58 -8.39 -21.36
N GLY A 440 -25.47 -9.03 -20.99
CA GLY A 440 -25.48 -10.30 -20.23
C GLY A 440 -25.95 -11.50 -21.05
N GLY A 441 -26.01 -11.35 -22.37
CA GLY A 441 -26.47 -12.34 -23.32
C GLY A 441 -25.34 -13.01 -24.10
N SER A 442 -25.73 -13.72 -25.18
CA SER A 442 -24.81 -14.40 -26.09
C SER A 442 -25.37 -14.39 -27.53
N ILE A 443 -24.47 -14.55 -28.50
CA ILE A 443 -24.82 -14.82 -29.90
C ILE A 443 -24.04 -16.04 -30.37
N ASP A 444 -24.76 -17.02 -30.91
CA ASP A 444 -24.20 -18.27 -31.40
C ASP A 444 -24.68 -18.58 -32.82
N LEU A 445 -23.94 -19.42 -33.51
CA LEU A 445 -24.36 -20.02 -34.76
C LEU A 445 -24.83 -21.45 -34.52
N GLU A 446 -26.13 -21.69 -34.67
CA GLU A 446 -26.73 -23.00 -34.42
C GLU A 446 -27.02 -23.76 -35.72
N ALA A 447 -27.15 -25.08 -35.62
CA ALA A 447 -27.72 -25.86 -36.70
C ALA A 447 -29.21 -25.49 -36.86
N PRO A 448 -29.75 -25.46 -38.09
CA PRO A 448 -31.19 -25.31 -38.29
C PRO A 448 -31.93 -26.49 -37.62
N PRO A 449 -33.06 -26.25 -36.94
CA PRO A 449 -33.85 -27.32 -36.36
C PRO A 449 -34.41 -28.27 -37.44
N GLY A 450 -34.13 -29.56 -37.29
CA GLY A 450 -34.63 -30.63 -38.17
C GLY A 450 -33.52 -31.51 -38.74
N ASN A 451 -33.70 -32.84 -38.65
CA ASN A 451 -32.72 -33.87 -39.02
C ASN A 451 -32.57 -34.05 -40.55
N ARG A 452 -32.47 -32.96 -41.31
CA ARG A 452 -32.25 -32.98 -42.76
C ARG A 452 -30.99 -32.19 -43.07
N ALA A 453 -29.92 -32.92 -43.37
CA ALA A 453 -28.60 -32.44 -43.77
C ALA A 453 -28.57 -31.66 -45.12
N ALA A 454 -29.65 -30.98 -45.50
CA ALA A 454 -29.81 -30.39 -46.82
C ALA A 454 -30.75 -29.16 -46.86
N ARG A 455 -30.69 -28.26 -45.87
CA ARG A 455 -31.03 -26.85 -46.09
C ARG A 455 -29.78 -26.00 -45.82
N GLN A 456 -29.25 -25.46 -46.91
CA GLN A 456 -28.07 -24.61 -46.97
C GLN A 456 -28.49 -23.25 -46.39
N GLY A 457 -27.78 -22.76 -45.37
CA GLY A 457 -28.13 -21.51 -44.67
C GLY A 457 -27.42 -21.37 -43.32
N ALA A 458 -27.34 -20.16 -42.77
CA ALA A 458 -26.83 -19.90 -41.43
C ALA A 458 -27.98 -19.54 -40.47
N ARG A 459 -27.91 -19.97 -39.19
CA ARG A 459 -28.88 -19.64 -38.15
C ARG A 459 -28.18 -19.01 -36.96
N PHE A 460 -28.30 -17.69 -36.85
CA PHE A 460 -27.77 -16.90 -35.74
C PHE A 460 -28.79 -16.86 -34.61
N VAL A 461 -28.39 -17.23 -33.41
CA VAL A 461 -29.26 -17.27 -32.22
C VAL A 461 -28.69 -16.34 -31.17
N ILE A 462 -29.45 -15.30 -30.85
CA ILE A 462 -29.14 -14.34 -29.81
C ILE A 462 -29.99 -14.67 -28.59
N ARG A 463 -29.35 -14.76 -27.43
CA ARG A 463 -29.99 -14.98 -26.13
C ARG A 463 -29.75 -13.76 -25.26
N LEU A 464 -30.80 -13.13 -24.77
CA LEU A 464 -30.74 -12.00 -23.84
C LEU A 464 -31.44 -12.38 -22.52
N PRO A 465 -30.94 -11.94 -21.36
CA PRO A 465 -31.63 -12.16 -20.10
C PRO A 465 -32.94 -11.39 -20.06
N ILE A 466 -33.92 -11.92 -19.33
CA ILE A 466 -35.14 -11.21 -18.99
C ILE A 466 -34.79 -10.38 -17.75
N GLY A 467 -34.70 -9.07 -17.91
CA GLY A 467 -34.28 -8.17 -16.83
C GLY A 467 -35.25 -8.13 -15.66
#